data_AF-A0A6M0A7L0-F1
#
_entry.id   AF-A0A6M0A7L0-F1
#
_cell.length_a   1.000
_cell.length_b   1.000
_cell.length_c   1.000
_cell.angle_alpha   90.00
_cell.angle_beta   90.00
_cell.angle_gamma   90.00
#
_symmetry.space_group_name_H-M   'P 1'
#
loop_
_entity.id
_entity.type
_entity.pdbx_description
1 polymer ?
#
loop_
_entity_poly.entity_id
_entity_poly.type
_entity_poly.pdbx_seq_one_letter_code
_entity_poly.pdbx_strand_id
1 'polypeptide(L)'
;MDTKAFKRSLQKSDNYHRKGFGHEAEVTSQLESEYQSSLIEEIRAKNYRLQKGDVTIRLAEAFGFCWGVERAVAMAYETRTHFPNEQIWITNEIIHNPSVNQRLRE
;
A
#
# COMPACT_ATOMS: atom_id res chain seq x y z
N MET A 1 23.54 25.24 9.08
CA MET A 1 22.47 24.55 9.85
C MET A 1 22.92 23.14 10.14
N ASP A 2 22.85 22.69 11.40
CA ASP A 2 23.07 21.28 11.74
C ASP A 2 21.82 20.45 11.41
N THR A 3 21.83 19.81 10.25
CA THR A 3 20.73 18.98 9.75
C THR A 3 20.50 17.73 10.60
N LYS A 4 21.53 17.23 11.30
CA LYS A 4 21.42 16.06 12.19
C LYS A 4 20.72 16.43 13.49
N ALA A 5 21.02 17.60 14.05
CA ALA A 5 20.33 18.12 15.24
C ALA A 5 18.83 18.35 14.95
N PHE A 6 18.51 19.00 13.82
CA PHE A 6 17.12 19.22 13.39
C PHE A 6 16.34 17.92 13.19
N LYS A 7 16.94 16.92 12.52
CA LYS A 7 16.28 15.61 12.33
C LYS A 7 15.94 14.95 13.66
N ARG A 8 16.84 15.01 14.65
CA ARG A 8 16.62 14.40 15.97
C ARG A 8 15.53 15.11 16.76
N SER A 9 15.43 16.44 16.69
CA SER A 9 14.36 17.17 17.37
C SER A 9 13.01 16.89 16.71
N LEU A 10 12.94 16.86 15.38
CA LEU A 10 11.73 16.50 14.64
C LEU A 10 11.25 15.09 14.99
N GLN A 11 12.15 14.10 15.03
CA GLN A 11 11.78 12.71 15.35
C GLN A 11 11.22 12.52 16.77
N LYS A 12 11.46 13.47 17.67
CA LYS A 12 10.97 13.46 19.05
C LYS A 12 9.74 14.34 19.25
N SER A 13 9.31 15.10 18.24
CA SER A 13 8.14 15.97 18.37
C SER A 13 6.86 15.19 18.16
N ASP A 14 5.76 15.75 18.67
CA ASP A 14 4.42 15.20 18.49
C ASP A 14 3.95 15.25 17.03
N ASN A 15 4.66 16.00 16.18
CA ASN A 15 4.34 16.18 14.74
C ASN A 15 5.04 15.14 13.85
N TYR A 16 5.73 14.13 14.41
CA TYR A 16 6.40 13.08 13.64
C TYR A 16 5.74 11.72 13.82
N HIS A 17 4.85 11.36 12.89
CA HIS A 17 4.06 10.13 12.93
C HIS A 17 4.71 9.03 12.09
N ARG A 18 5.60 8.23 12.68
CA ARG A 18 6.29 7.11 11.96
C ARG A 18 5.46 5.81 11.88
N LYS A 19 4.58 5.59 12.86
CA LYS A 19 3.82 4.34 13.03
C LYS A 19 2.37 4.43 12.50
N GLY A 20 2.04 5.47 11.75
CA GLY A 20 0.66 5.74 11.36
C GLY A 20 -0.22 6.16 12.55
N PHE A 21 -1.52 6.04 12.35
CA PHE A 21 -2.58 6.43 13.29
C PHE A 21 -3.36 5.23 13.86
N GLY A 22 -2.98 4.00 13.50
CA GLY A 22 -3.53 2.77 14.08
C GLY A 22 -4.75 2.19 13.35
N HIS A 23 -4.96 2.61 12.10
CA HIS A 23 -6.04 2.14 11.21
C HIS A 23 -5.51 1.26 10.06
N GLU A 24 -4.27 0.74 10.16
CA GLU A 24 -3.60 -0.03 9.10
C GLU A 24 -4.45 -1.20 8.63
N ALA A 25 -5.08 -1.94 9.56
CA ALA A 25 -5.89 -3.11 9.24
C ALA A 25 -7.14 -2.78 8.40
N GLU A 26 -7.81 -1.64 8.68
CA GLU A 26 -9.00 -1.21 7.94
C GLU A 26 -8.62 -0.84 6.51
N VAL A 27 -7.50 -0.11 6.33
CA VAL A 27 -7.02 0.28 4.99
C VAL A 27 -6.52 -0.92 4.19
N THR A 28 -5.79 -1.85 4.83
CA THR A 28 -5.31 -3.06 4.17
C THR A 28 -6.46 -3.90 3.63
N SER A 29 -7.58 -4.00 4.37
CA SER A 29 -8.75 -4.75 3.91
C SER A 29 -9.37 -4.16 2.63
N GLN A 30 -9.35 -2.84 2.48
CA GLN A 30 -9.85 -2.15 1.30
C GLN A 30 -8.96 -2.45 0.08
N LEU A 31 -7.64 -2.42 0.26
CA LEU A 31 -6.70 -2.81 -0.79
C LEU A 31 -6.87 -4.27 -1.19
N GLU A 32 -6.95 -5.19 -0.23
CA GLU A 32 -7.13 -6.62 -0.51
C GLU A 32 -8.39 -6.88 -1.34
N SER A 33 -9.50 -6.20 -1.04
CA SER A 33 -10.76 -6.37 -1.78
C SER A 33 -10.67 -6.03 -3.27
N GLU A 34 -9.74 -5.14 -3.65
CA GLU A 34 -9.51 -4.75 -5.04
C GLU A 34 -8.62 -5.73 -5.80
N TYR A 35 -7.86 -6.55 -5.07
CA TYR A 35 -6.92 -7.52 -5.64
C TYR A 35 -7.35 -8.99 -5.44
N GLN A 36 -8.44 -9.24 -4.72
CA GLN A 36 -9.04 -10.58 -4.65
C GLN A 36 -9.84 -10.87 -5.93
N SER A 37 -9.37 -11.85 -6.69
CA SER A 37 -10.00 -12.34 -7.91
C SER A 37 -10.27 -13.83 -7.77
N SER A 38 -11.50 -14.24 -8.05
CA SER A 38 -11.89 -15.67 -8.04
C SER A 38 -11.04 -16.53 -8.96
N LEU A 39 -10.49 -15.96 -10.03
CA LEU A 39 -9.54 -16.64 -10.92
C LEU A 39 -8.22 -16.95 -10.21
N ILE A 40 -7.71 -16.02 -9.40
CA ILE A 40 -6.47 -16.21 -8.65
C ILE A 40 -6.67 -17.32 -7.60
N GLU A 41 -7.83 -17.33 -6.93
CA GLU A 41 -8.20 -18.39 -6.00
C GLU A 41 -8.27 -19.76 -6.71
N GLU A 42 -8.89 -19.82 -7.89
CA GLU A 42 -8.95 -21.04 -8.69
C GLU A 42 -7.54 -21.54 -9.07
N ILE A 43 -6.66 -20.65 -9.51
CA ILE A 43 -5.29 -21.02 -9.90
C ILE A 43 -4.49 -21.51 -8.67
N ARG A 44 -4.65 -20.85 -7.51
CA ARG A 44 -4.03 -21.29 -6.24
C ARG A 44 -4.51 -22.68 -5.83
N ALA A 45 -5.82 -22.93 -5.89
CA ALA A 45 -6.40 -24.23 -5.57
C ALA A 45 -5.89 -25.37 -6.50
N LYS A 46 -5.40 -25.01 -7.70
CA LYS A 46 -4.81 -25.94 -8.67
C LYS A 46 -3.28 -25.95 -8.65
N ASN A 47 -2.67 -25.69 -7.49
CA ASN A 47 -1.21 -25.66 -7.31
C ASN A 47 -0.52 -24.69 -8.28
N TYR A 48 -1.05 -23.47 -8.38
CA TYR A 48 -0.52 -22.38 -9.21
C TYR A 48 -0.46 -22.69 -10.72
N ARG A 49 -1.23 -23.68 -11.19
CA ARG A 49 -1.29 -24.08 -12.60
C ARG A 49 -2.74 -24.28 -13.03
N LEU A 50 -3.17 -23.52 -14.03
CA LEU A 50 -4.49 -23.66 -14.64
C LEU A 50 -4.34 -23.96 -16.13
N GLN A 51 -4.92 -25.06 -16.59
CA GLN A 51 -4.95 -25.42 -18.01
C GLN A 51 -6.37 -25.26 -18.55
N LYS A 52 -6.49 -24.56 -19.69
CA LYS A 52 -7.76 -24.35 -20.40
C LYS A 52 -7.54 -24.62 -21.88
N GLY A 53 -7.94 -25.81 -22.34
CA GLY A 53 -7.58 -26.32 -23.66
C GLY A 53 -6.07 -26.42 -23.82
N ASP A 54 -5.54 -25.77 -24.85
CA ASP A 54 -4.11 -25.78 -25.19
C ASP A 54 -3.31 -24.70 -24.44
N VAL A 55 -3.97 -23.85 -23.64
CA VAL A 55 -3.31 -22.79 -22.88
C VAL A 55 -3.06 -23.25 -21.44
N THR A 56 -1.81 -23.11 -20.98
CA THR A 56 -1.44 -23.30 -19.58
C THR A 56 -1.00 -21.98 -18.96
N ILE A 57 -1.71 -21.56 -17.92
CA ILE A 57 -1.38 -20.42 -17.08
C ILE A 57 -0.60 -20.94 -15.87
N ARG A 58 0.54 -20.32 -15.57
CA ARG A 58 1.33 -20.57 -14.36
C ARG A 58 1.40 -19.27 -13.58
N LEU A 59 0.98 -19.30 -12.32
CA LEU A 59 1.04 -18.16 -11.43
C LEU A 59 2.28 -18.29 -10.54
N ALA A 60 2.96 -17.18 -10.25
CA ALA A 60 4.02 -17.19 -9.26
C ALA A 60 3.42 -17.48 -7.87
N GLU A 61 4.16 -18.17 -7.00
CA GLU A 61 3.68 -18.45 -5.64
C GLU A 61 3.66 -17.19 -4.76
N ALA A 62 4.64 -16.31 -4.99
CA ALA A 62 4.75 -15.00 -4.38
C ALA A 62 4.57 -13.91 -5.44
N PHE A 63 3.48 -13.14 -5.33
CA PHE A 63 3.15 -12.01 -6.20
C PHE A 63 2.27 -11.02 -5.45
N GLY A 64 2.14 -9.81 -6.01
CA GLY A 64 1.37 -8.73 -5.40
C GLY A 64 2.24 -7.71 -4.68
N PHE A 65 1.65 -6.99 -3.74
CA PHE A 65 2.35 -5.98 -2.96
C PHE A 65 3.21 -6.60 -1.87
N CYS A 66 4.36 -5.99 -1.63
CA CYS A 66 5.18 -6.32 -0.48
C CYS A 66 4.72 -5.47 0.72
N TRP A 67 5.08 -5.91 1.93
CA TRP A 67 4.75 -5.20 3.17
C TRP A 67 5.11 -3.70 3.13
N GLY A 68 6.23 -3.33 2.50
CA GLY A 68 6.65 -1.93 2.40
C GLY A 68 5.68 -1.08 1.56
N VAL A 69 5.12 -1.67 0.50
CA VAL A 69 4.14 -1.04 -0.38
C VAL A 69 2.81 -0.90 0.34
N GLU A 70 2.32 -1.98 0.97
CA GLU A 70 1.09 -1.98 1.78
C GLU A 70 1.15 -0.92 2.88
N ARG A 71 2.25 -0.89 3.63
CA ARG A 71 2.45 0.08 4.71
C ARG A 71 2.50 1.52 4.21
N ALA A 72 3.16 1.79 3.07
CA ALA A 72 3.22 3.13 2.52
C ALA A 72 1.82 3.62 2.14
N VAL A 73 1.04 2.77 1.48
CA VAL A 73 -0.33 3.09 1.06
C VAL A 73 -1.24 3.26 2.28
N ALA A 74 -1.15 2.36 3.26
CA ALA A 74 -1.87 2.47 4.52
C ALA A 74 -1.63 3.84 5.18
N MET A 75 -0.37 4.22 5.36
CA MET A 75 -0.02 5.53 5.93
C MET A 75 -0.64 6.71 5.16
N ALA A 76 -0.70 6.65 3.82
CA ALA A 76 -1.28 7.73 3.03
C ALA A 76 -2.79 7.87 3.25
N TYR A 77 -3.53 6.76 3.23
CA TYR A 77 -4.97 6.77 3.51
C TYR A 77 -5.26 7.16 4.96
N GLU A 78 -4.53 6.62 5.93
CA GLU A 78 -4.67 7.01 7.33
C GLU A 78 -4.44 8.51 7.54
N THR A 79 -3.43 9.08 6.86
CA THR A 79 -3.15 10.52 6.92
C THR A 79 -4.32 11.33 6.37
N ARG A 80 -4.96 10.90 5.28
CA ARG A 80 -6.17 11.56 4.75
C ARG A 80 -7.34 11.43 5.72
N THR A 81 -7.58 10.26 6.30
CA THR A 81 -8.67 10.08 7.28
C THR A 81 -8.44 10.94 8.53
N HIS A 82 -7.20 11.02 9.02
CA HIS A 82 -6.86 11.78 10.21
C HIS A 82 -6.86 13.30 9.96
N PHE A 83 -6.42 13.74 8.79
CA PHE A 83 -6.40 15.14 8.38
C PHE A 83 -7.29 15.38 7.15
N PRO A 84 -8.63 15.31 7.30
CA PRO A 84 -9.55 15.33 6.17
C PRO A 84 -9.46 16.60 5.34
N ASN A 85 -9.21 17.74 5.98
CA ASN A 85 -9.23 19.07 5.35
C ASN A 85 -7.85 19.64 5.04
N GLU A 86 -6.77 18.98 5.48
CA GLU A 86 -5.43 19.49 5.27
C GLU A 86 -4.89 19.11 3.89
N GLN A 87 -4.01 19.97 3.38
CA GLN A 87 -3.26 19.66 2.17
C GLN A 87 -2.13 18.68 2.51
N ILE A 88 -2.21 17.48 1.93
CA ILE A 88 -1.20 16.44 2.09
C ILE A 88 -0.18 16.56 0.96
N TRP A 89 1.10 16.65 1.32
CA TRP A 89 2.20 16.72 0.38
C TRP A 89 2.95 15.40 0.35
N ILE A 90 3.07 14.80 -0.83
CA ILE A 90 3.91 13.63 -1.07
C ILE A 90 5.05 14.09 -1.99
N THR A 91 6.29 13.81 -1.61
CA THR A 91 7.47 14.31 -2.33
C THR A 91 7.63 13.73 -3.74
N ASN A 92 7.02 12.57 -4.01
CA ASN A 92 7.03 11.91 -5.32
C ASN A 92 5.84 10.92 -5.39
N GLU A 93 5.83 10.04 -6.38
CA GLU A 93 4.98 8.84 -6.39
C GLU A 93 5.24 7.99 -5.15
N ILE A 94 4.18 7.57 -4.46
CA ILE A 94 4.32 6.71 -3.28
C ILE A 94 4.82 5.32 -3.68
N ILE A 95 4.36 4.86 -4.85
CA ILE A 95 4.73 3.62 -5.52
C ILE A 95 4.62 3.90 -7.03
N HIS A 96 5.46 3.28 -7.85
CA HIS A 96 5.36 3.36 -9.31
C HIS A 96 4.18 2.55 -9.89
N ASN A 97 2.97 2.85 -9.41
CA ASN A 97 1.70 2.30 -9.87
C ASN A 97 0.74 3.47 -10.16
N PRO A 98 0.45 3.76 -11.44
CA PRO A 98 -0.40 4.89 -11.83
C PRO A 98 -1.80 4.87 -11.19
N SER A 99 -2.42 3.69 -11.08
CA SER A 99 -3.77 3.55 -10.50
C SER A 99 -3.78 3.90 -9.02
N VAL A 100 -2.77 3.45 -8.27
CA VAL A 100 -2.63 3.81 -6.84
C VAL A 100 -2.37 5.32 -6.69
N ASN A 101 -1.48 5.88 -7.51
CA ASN A 101 -1.18 7.32 -7.46
C ASN A 101 -2.38 8.19 -7.88
N GLN A 102 -3.24 7.72 -8.77
CA GLN A 102 -4.46 8.43 -9.14
C GLN A 102 -5.43 8.48 -7.95
N ARG A 103 -5.65 7.34 -7.30
CA ARG A 103 -6.57 7.27 -6.16
C ARG A 103 -6.15 8.10 -4.96
N LEU A 104 -4.85 8.31 -4.76
CA LEU A 104 -4.34 9.20 -3.71
C LEU A 104 -4.53 10.69 -4.00
N ARG A 105 -4.91 11.07 -5.23
CA ARG A 105 -5.24 12.45 -5.60
C ARG A 105 -6.72 12.77 -5.44
N GLU A 106 -7.56 11.75 -5.41
CA GLU A 106 -9.02 11.83 -5.21
C GLU A 106 -9.34 11.99 -3.72
#